data_AF-T1ZE31-F1
#
_entry.id   AF-T1ZE31-F1
#
_cell.length_a   1.000
_cell.length_b   1.000
_cell.length_c   1.000
_cell.angle_alpha   90.00
_cell.angle_beta   90.00
_cell.angle_gamma   90.00
#
_symmetry.space_group_name_H-M   'P 1'
#
loop_
_entity.id
_entity.type
_entity.pdbx_description
1 polymer ?
#
loop_
_entity_poly.entity_id
_entity_poly.type
_entity_poly.pdbx_seq_one_letter_code
_entity_poly.pdbx_strand_id
1 'polypeptide(L)'
;MKKKFLLTAILTSALLLTACGQKNNSTSQSSSTTEKTTSSSKSSSTEEKTTESSSKENTGFLTYSDGSKITVNGKDFKLTNSNGMTINYNDDKKSYAIHEANGSTITKNGDGSYAIVLASGDNITFKSNGTYVVTTASGSIKTGNGADELNKYLSEKGLSTISDYDKKISDILEFIKKNK
;
A
#
# COMPACT_ATOMS: atom_id res chain seq x y z
N MET A 1 54.46 -1.34 16.17
CA MET A 1 54.77 -1.05 14.75
C MET A 1 53.65 -0.19 14.18
N LYS A 2 53.95 1.05 13.78
CA LYS A 2 52.94 2.01 13.29
C LYS A 2 52.96 2.00 11.77
N LYS A 3 51.89 1.53 11.12
CA LYS A 3 51.71 1.68 9.67
C LYS A 3 50.64 2.74 9.42
N LYS A 4 51.10 3.92 8.96
CA LYS A 4 50.25 4.99 8.44
C LYS A 4 49.95 4.64 6.98
N PHE A 5 48.69 4.45 6.62
CA PHE A 5 48.27 4.36 5.23
C PHE A 5 47.87 5.74 4.72
N LEU A 6 48.42 6.08 3.56
CA LEU A 6 48.34 7.36 2.89
C LEU A 6 47.00 7.50 2.16
N LEU A 7 46.45 8.71 2.20
CA LEU A 7 45.29 9.20 1.46
C LEU A 7 45.55 9.22 -0.06
N THR A 8 44.55 8.96 -0.90
CA THR A 8 44.48 9.53 -2.25
C THR A 8 43.03 9.82 -2.62
N ALA A 9 42.73 11.10 -2.72
CA ALA A 9 41.45 11.64 -3.20
C ALA A 9 41.50 11.73 -4.73
N ILE A 10 40.43 11.32 -5.41
CA ILE A 10 40.21 11.64 -6.82
C ILE A 10 38.87 12.34 -6.92
N LEU A 11 38.95 13.64 -7.19
CA LEU A 11 37.87 14.56 -7.46
C LEU A 11 37.71 14.63 -8.98
N THR A 12 36.60 14.16 -9.54
CA THR A 12 36.23 14.44 -10.93
C THR A 12 34.79 14.92 -10.99
N SER A 13 34.63 16.24 -10.92
CA SER A 13 33.42 16.95 -11.29
C SER A 13 33.27 16.95 -12.82
N ALA A 14 32.11 16.52 -13.31
CA ALA A 14 31.67 16.85 -14.66
C ALA A 14 30.27 17.49 -14.55
N LEU A 15 30.25 18.82 -14.72
CA LEU A 15 29.04 19.57 -15.05
C LEU A 15 28.70 19.32 -16.52
N LEU A 16 27.45 18.97 -16.83
CA LEU A 16 26.80 19.38 -18.06
C LEU A 16 25.35 19.77 -17.75
N LEU A 17 25.11 21.08 -17.76
CA LEU A 17 23.80 21.72 -17.90
C LEU A 17 23.55 21.96 -19.40
N THR A 18 22.47 21.40 -19.93
CA THR A 18 21.91 21.74 -21.25
C THR A 18 20.39 21.83 -21.05
N ALA A 19 19.82 23.01 -20.84
CA ALA A 19 19.43 24.06 -21.81
C ALA A 19 17.94 23.97 -22.17
N CYS A 20 17.32 25.15 -22.23
CA CYS A 20 15.89 25.42 -22.30
C CYS A 20 15.24 25.15 -23.66
N GLY A 21 13.90 25.08 -23.64
CA GLY A 21 12.99 25.39 -24.77
C GLY A 21 11.91 24.32 -24.95
N GLN A 22 10.62 24.59 -25.10
CA GLN A 22 9.85 25.81 -25.24
C GLN A 22 8.37 25.44 -25.05
N LYS A 23 7.61 26.32 -24.38
CA LYS A 23 6.13 26.32 -24.32
C LYS A 23 5.56 26.33 -25.75
N ASN A 24 4.51 25.55 -26.03
CA ASN A 24 3.30 26.10 -26.65
C ASN A 24 2.09 25.16 -26.54
N ASN A 25 1.01 25.81 -26.13
CA ASN A 25 -0.36 25.36 -26.06
C ASN A 25 -0.93 25.17 -27.47
N SER A 26 -1.79 24.17 -27.68
CA SER A 26 -2.91 24.25 -28.62
C SER A 26 -3.96 23.20 -28.27
N THR A 27 -5.05 23.73 -27.72
CA THR A 27 -6.39 23.13 -27.63
C THR A 27 -7.06 23.08 -29.01
N SER A 28 -8.09 22.22 -29.10
CA SER A 28 -9.09 22.07 -30.18
C SER A 28 -8.63 21.16 -31.33
N GLN A 29 -9.43 20.21 -31.83
CA GLN A 29 -10.87 20.27 -32.04
C GLN A 29 -11.45 18.85 -32.22
N SER A 30 -12.65 18.66 -31.69
CA SER A 30 -13.61 17.59 -32.00
C SER A 30 -13.90 17.51 -33.51
N SER A 31 -14.12 16.31 -34.05
CA SER A 31 -15.30 16.00 -34.86
C SER A 31 -15.36 14.52 -35.24
N SER A 32 -16.52 13.96 -34.94
CA SER A 32 -17.10 12.70 -35.40
C SER A 32 -17.08 12.51 -36.91
N THR A 33 -16.91 11.26 -37.35
CA THR A 33 -17.66 10.72 -38.49
C THR A 33 -17.91 9.23 -38.29
N THR A 34 -19.20 8.91 -38.29
CA THR A 34 -19.80 7.59 -38.40
C THR A 34 -19.64 7.11 -39.84
N GLU A 35 -19.13 5.90 -40.06
CA GLU A 35 -19.36 5.18 -41.31
C GLU A 35 -19.93 3.78 -41.02
N LYS A 36 -21.04 3.53 -41.71
CA LYS A 36 -21.85 2.34 -41.71
C LYS A 36 -21.45 1.54 -42.95
N THR A 37 -20.97 0.32 -42.77
CA THR A 37 -20.89 -0.64 -43.88
C THR A 37 -21.42 -1.99 -43.44
N THR A 38 -22.52 -2.38 -44.08
CA THR A 38 -23.18 -3.67 -43.99
C THR A 38 -22.46 -4.65 -44.89
N SER A 39 -22.09 -5.82 -44.37
CA SER A 39 -21.96 -7.03 -45.18
C SER A 39 -22.28 -8.26 -44.33
N SER A 40 -23.33 -8.94 -44.77
CA SER A 40 -23.84 -10.21 -44.28
C SER A 40 -23.00 -11.38 -44.79
N SER A 41 -22.63 -12.30 -43.91
CA SER A 41 -22.30 -13.68 -44.26
C SER A 41 -22.82 -14.62 -43.18
N LYS A 42 -23.63 -15.58 -43.61
CA LYS A 42 -24.34 -16.58 -42.81
C LYS A 42 -23.57 -17.92 -42.87
N SER A 43 -23.18 -18.45 -41.71
CA SER A 43 -22.93 -19.87 -41.35
C SER A 43 -21.95 -19.88 -40.17
N SER A 44 -21.94 -20.80 -39.22
CA SER A 44 -22.87 -21.80 -38.71
C SER A 44 -22.22 -22.26 -37.40
N SER A 45 -23.02 -22.32 -36.34
CA SER A 45 -22.87 -23.09 -35.10
C SER A 45 -21.49 -23.63 -34.71
N THR A 46 -20.93 -23.08 -33.64
CA THR A 46 -20.39 -23.90 -32.54
C THR A 46 -20.61 -23.12 -31.25
N GLU A 47 -21.35 -23.73 -30.31
CA GLU A 47 -21.51 -23.22 -28.95
C GLU A 47 -20.14 -23.15 -28.30
N GLU A 48 -19.61 -21.94 -28.14
CA GLU A 48 -18.72 -21.66 -27.03
C GLU A 48 -19.54 -20.86 -26.04
N LYS A 49 -19.94 -21.53 -24.96
CA LYS A 49 -20.39 -20.88 -23.74
C LYS A 49 -19.19 -20.14 -23.17
N THR A 50 -18.89 -18.98 -23.75
CA THR A 50 -18.14 -17.94 -23.06
C THR A 50 -19.01 -17.56 -21.88
N THR A 51 -18.75 -18.22 -20.76
CA THR A 51 -19.20 -17.75 -19.46
C THR A 51 -18.39 -16.50 -19.25
N GLU A 52 -18.86 -15.40 -19.81
CA GLU A 52 -18.49 -14.06 -19.42
C GLU A 52 -18.92 -13.98 -17.97
N SER A 53 -18.02 -14.41 -17.09
CA SER A 53 -18.12 -14.21 -15.66
C SER A 53 -17.98 -12.70 -15.47
N SER A 54 -19.07 -11.99 -15.74
CA SER A 54 -19.32 -10.68 -15.19
C SER A 54 -19.40 -10.88 -13.68
N SER A 55 -18.24 -10.94 -13.05
CA SER A 55 -18.12 -10.65 -11.63
C SER A 55 -18.63 -9.23 -11.49
N LYS A 56 -19.93 -9.09 -11.18
CA LYS A 56 -20.48 -7.87 -10.62
C LYS A 56 -19.54 -7.49 -9.49
N GLU A 57 -18.64 -6.54 -9.74
CA GLU A 57 -17.82 -5.98 -8.70
C GLU A 57 -18.79 -5.38 -7.70
N ASN A 58 -18.97 -6.08 -6.59
CA ASN A 58 -19.94 -5.74 -5.57
C ASN A 58 -19.39 -4.51 -4.83
N THR A 59 -19.47 -3.35 -5.47
CA THR A 59 -19.12 -2.07 -4.89
C THR A 59 -20.20 -1.71 -3.87
N GLY A 60 -19.79 -1.28 -2.67
CA GLY A 60 -20.75 -0.98 -1.61
C GLY A 60 -20.18 -0.12 -0.49
N PHE A 61 -21.09 0.45 0.29
CA PHE A 61 -20.77 1.28 1.45
C PHE A 61 -21.35 0.65 2.71
N LEU A 62 -20.53 0.53 3.76
CA LEU A 62 -20.94 0.09 5.09
C LEU A 62 -20.52 1.14 6.13
N THR A 63 -21.22 1.15 7.26
CA THR A 63 -20.81 1.91 8.45
C THR A 63 -20.34 0.91 9.50
N TYR A 64 -19.09 1.04 9.93
CA TYR A 64 -18.51 0.22 10.99
C TYR A 64 -19.07 0.61 12.36
N SER A 65 -18.87 -0.25 13.37
CA SER A 65 -19.45 -0.05 14.71
C SER A 65 -19.02 1.25 15.40
N ASP A 66 -17.84 1.79 15.04
CA ASP A 66 -17.31 3.06 15.54
C ASP A 66 -17.74 4.29 14.70
N GLY A 67 -18.66 4.09 13.74
CA GLY A 67 -19.11 5.13 12.81
C GLY A 67 -18.20 5.36 11.61
N SER A 68 -17.08 4.62 11.49
CA SER A 68 -16.21 4.69 10.32
C SER A 68 -16.95 4.27 9.04
N LYS A 69 -16.62 4.90 7.93
CA LYS A 69 -17.15 4.56 6.61
C LYS A 69 -16.25 3.53 5.95
N ILE A 70 -16.82 2.43 5.47
CA ILE A 70 -16.13 1.41 4.69
C ILE A 70 -16.66 1.46 3.27
N THR A 71 -15.77 1.71 2.31
CA THR A 71 -16.01 1.48 0.88
C THR A 71 -15.39 0.15 0.51
N VAL A 72 -16.19 -0.75 -0.04
CA VAL A 72 -15.72 -2.08 -0.46
C VAL A 72 -15.78 -2.16 -1.98
N ASN A 73 -14.70 -2.61 -2.61
CA ASN A 73 -14.64 -2.87 -4.05
C ASN A 73 -14.19 -4.31 -4.29
N GLY A 74 -15.14 -5.20 -4.62
CA GLY A 74 -14.86 -6.63 -4.67
C GLY A 74 -14.44 -7.16 -3.29
N LYS A 75 -13.20 -7.67 -3.19
CA LYS A 75 -12.58 -8.15 -1.94
C LYS A 75 -11.69 -7.10 -1.25
N ASP A 76 -11.43 -5.98 -1.91
CA ASP A 76 -10.67 -4.87 -1.37
C ASP A 76 -11.58 -3.96 -0.54
N PHE A 77 -10.99 -3.24 0.42
CA PHE A 77 -11.72 -2.21 1.14
C PHE A 77 -10.86 -0.99 1.49
N LYS A 78 -11.55 0.13 1.64
CA LYS A 78 -11.04 1.36 2.25
C LYS A 78 -11.93 1.74 3.43
N LEU A 79 -11.34 1.92 4.60
CA LEU A 79 -12.02 2.47 5.78
C LEU A 79 -11.54 3.90 6.02
N THR A 80 -12.44 4.79 6.45
CA THR A 80 -12.11 6.14 6.90
C THR A 80 -12.97 6.52 8.09
N ASN A 81 -12.34 6.94 9.19
CA ASN A 81 -13.06 7.42 10.37
C ASN A 81 -13.16 8.96 10.39
N SER A 82 -13.93 9.49 11.34
CA SER A 82 -14.14 10.94 11.50
C SER A 82 -12.87 11.72 11.86
N ASN A 83 -11.87 11.05 12.43
CA ASN A 83 -10.63 11.66 12.90
C ASN A 83 -9.54 11.68 11.81
N GLY A 84 -9.87 11.24 10.58
CA GLY A 84 -8.94 11.21 9.46
C GLY A 84 -8.04 9.96 9.40
N MET A 85 -8.24 8.97 10.27
CA MET A 85 -7.58 7.66 10.12
C MET A 85 -8.11 6.98 8.86
N THR A 86 -7.22 6.41 8.07
CA THR A 86 -7.58 5.61 6.89
C THR A 86 -6.93 4.23 6.92
N ILE A 87 -7.66 3.24 6.41
CA ILE A 87 -7.13 1.89 6.17
C ILE A 87 -7.40 1.53 4.71
N ASN A 88 -6.39 1.04 4.02
CA ASN A 88 -6.51 0.50 2.67
C ASN A 88 -6.04 -0.96 2.70
N TYR A 89 -6.93 -1.88 2.34
CA TYR A 89 -6.62 -3.30 2.22
C TYR A 89 -6.74 -3.74 0.77
N ASN A 90 -5.77 -4.51 0.29
CA ASN A 90 -5.77 -5.13 -1.02
C ASN A 90 -5.65 -6.64 -0.88
N ASP A 91 -6.69 -7.36 -1.32
CA ASP A 91 -6.79 -8.80 -1.17
C ASP A 91 -5.81 -9.55 -2.08
N ASP A 92 -5.60 -9.05 -3.29
CA ASP A 92 -4.75 -9.74 -4.27
C ASP A 92 -3.28 -9.74 -3.85
N LYS A 93 -2.81 -8.62 -3.28
CA LYS A 93 -1.46 -8.47 -2.72
C LYS A 93 -1.33 -8.96 -1.29
N LYS A 94 -2.44 -9.36 -0.63
CA LYS A 94 -2.49 -9.73 0.79
C LYS A 94 -1.82 -8.68 1.69
N SER A 95 -2.08 -7.42 1.40
CA SER A 95 -1.39 -6.26 2.00
C SER A 95 -2.36 -5.23 2.55
N TYR A 96 -1.91 -4.42 3.50
CA TYR A 96 -2.65 -3.25 3.94
C TYR A 96 -1.74 -2.09 4.31
N ALA A 97 -2.31 -0.88 4.26
CA ALA A 97 -1.74 0.33 4.82
C ALA A 97 -2.73 0.99 5.79
N ILE A 98 -2.26 1.43 6.94
CA ILE A 98 -3.00 2.21 7.92
C ILE A 98 -2.29 3.56 8.06
N HIS A 99 -3.04 4.63 7.91
CA HIS A 99 -2.61 5.98 8.24
C HIS A 99 -3.40 6.39 9.47
N GLU A 100 -2.71 6.52 10.60
CA GLU A 100 -3.30 6.92 11.86
C GLU A 100 -3.49 8.44 11.90
N ALA A 101 -4.49 8.90 12.66
CA ALA A 101 -4.82 10.32 12.76
C ALA A 101 -3.67 11.17 13.34
N ASN A 102 -2.77 10.56 14.12
CA ASN A 102 -1.59 11.23 14.66
C ASN A 102 -0.43 11.36 13.65
N GLY A 103 -0.58 10.84 12.42
CA GLY A 103 0.44 10.86 11.38
C GLY A 103 1.32 9.60 11.30
N SER A 104 1.13 8.62 12.19
CA SER A 104 1.84 7.34 12.09
C SER A 104 1.35 6.53 10.89
N THR A 105 2.24 5.78 10.25
CA THR A 105 1.90 4.91 9.13
C THR A 105 2.34 3.48 9.41
N ILE A 106 1.50 2.52 9.01
CA ILE A 106 1.75 1.08 9.15
C ILE A 106 1.47 0.44 7.81
N THR A 107 2.44 -0.28 7.27
CA THR A 107 2.30 -1.03 6.03
C THR A 107 2.65 -2.48 6.29
N LYS A 108 1.76 -3.39 5.93
CA LYS A 108 2.04 -4.83 5.82
C LYS A 108 2.07 -5.23 4.35
N ASN A 109 3.15 -5.86 3.92
CA ASN A 109 3.29 -6.40 2.58
C ASN A 109 2.81 -7.86 2.51
N GLY A 110 2.52 -8.33 1.30
CA GLY A 110 2.05 -9.71 1.06
C GLY A 110 3.02 -10.81 1.47
N ASP A 111 4.32 -10.49 1.63
CA ASP A 111 5.33 -11.41 2.13
C ASP A 111 5.36 -11.50 3.67
N GLY A 112 4.47 -10.78 4.36
CA GLY A 112 4.39 -10.73 5.82
C GLY A 112 5.34 -9.71 6.46
N SER A 113 6.13 -8.97 5.68
CA SER A 113 6.96 -7.89 6.20
C SER A 113 6.12 -6.68 6.62
N TYR A 114 6.64 -5.93 7.59
CA TYR A 114 6.06 -4.67 8.08
C TYR A 114 7.04 -3.52 7.96
N ALA A 115 6.50 -2.34 7.67
CA ALA A 115 7.13 -1.05 7.90
C ALA A 115 6.19 -0.18 8.73
N ILE A 116 6.66 0.30 9.87
CA ILE A 116 5.92 1.20 10.77
C ILE A 116 6.75 2.46 10.95
N VAL A 117 6.15 3.62 10.68
CA VAL A 117 6.72 4.93 10.97
C VAL A 117 5.82 5.60 11.99
N LEU A 118 6.33 5.80 13.20
CA LEU A 118 5.58 6.47 14.26
C LEU A 118 5.65 7.98 14.09
N ALA A 119 4.63 8.69 14.55
CA ALA A 119 4.62 10.15 14.60
C ALA A 119 5.77 10.75 15.44
N SER A 120 6.35 9.97 16.36
CA SER A 120 7.55 10.33 17.12
C SER A 120 8.83 10.38 16.28
N GLY A 121 8.80 9.81 15.06
CA GLY A 121 9.96 9.63 14.19
C GLY A 121 10.66 8.28 14.34
N ASP A 122 10.18 7.39 15.21
CA ASP A 122 10.70 6.03 15.31
C ASP A 122 10.27 5.21 14.08
N ASN A 123 11.20 4.41 13.55
CA ASN A 123 11.00 3.56 12.39
C ASN A 123 11.19 2.10 12.81
N ILE A 124 10.21 1.25 12.51
CA ILE A 124 10.27 -0.19 12.77
C ILE A 124 10.11 -0.92 11.44
N THR A 125 11.02 -1.84 11.16
CA THR A 125 10.94 -2.76 10.02
C THR A 125 10.94 -4.19 10.54
N PHE A 126 9.96 -4.99 10.16
CA PHE A 126 9.94 -6.44 10.34
C PHE A 126 10.05 -7.09 8.97
N LYS A 127 11.04 -7.92 8.74
CA LYS A 127 11.26 -8.57 7.44
C LYS A 127 10.58 -9.94 7.40
N SER A 128 10.27 -10.40 6.20
CA SER A 128 9.66 -11.72 5.98
C SER A 128 10.53 -12.90 6.47
N ASN A 129 11.84 -12.70 6.63
CA ASN A 129 12.74 -13.67 7.25
C ASN A 129 12.67 -13.69 8.80
N GLY A 130 11.77 -12.92 9.41
CA GLY A 130 11.58 -12.84 10.86
C GLY A 130 12.48 -11.84 11.58
N THR A 131 13.46 -11.23 10.93
CA THR A 131 14.34 -10.23 11.56
C THR A 131 13.63 -8.89 11.67
N TYR A 132 13.92 -8.14 12.74
CA TYR A 132 13.42 -6.77 12.88
C TYR A 132 14.51 -5.77 13.23
N VAL A 133 14.27 -4.52 12.84
CA VAL A 133 15.09 -3.35 13.16
C VAL A 133 14.17 -2.25 13.67
N VAL A 134 14.52 -1.67 14.81
CA VAL A 134 13.92 -0.45 15.35
C VAL A 134 14.99 0.63 15.34
N THR A 135 14.71 1.74 14.68
CA THR A 135 15.54 2.95 14.69
C THR A 135 14.74 4.05 15.37
N THR A 136 15.20 4.51 16.52
CA THR A 136 14.53 5.62 17.21
C THR A 136 14.80 6.94 16.51
N ALA A 137 13.99 7.95 16.76
CA ALA A 137 14.20 9.31 16.24
C ALA A 137 15.57 9.90 16.63
N SER A 138 16.15 9.45 17.76
CA SER A 138 17.50 9.82 18.20
C SER A 138 18.64 9.10 17.47
N GLY A 139 18.31 8.17 16.56
CA GLY A 139 19.28 7.35 15.82
C GLY A 139 19.75 6.08 16.53
N SER A 140 19.18 5.73 17.68
CA SER A 140 19.51 4.47 18.37
C SER A 140 18.91 3.30 17.61
N ILE A 141 19.68 2.22 17.46
CA ILE A 141 19.26 1.03 16.71
C ILE A 141 19.12 -0.17 17.66
N LYS A 142 17.98 -0.85 17.59
CA LYS A 142 17.77 -2.19 18.17
C LYS A 142 17.44 -3.16 17.05
N THR A 143 18.05 -4.34 17.10
CA THR A 143 17.72 -5.46 16.21
C THR A 143 17.27 -6.65 17.04
N GLY A 144 16.49 -7.54 16.43
CA GLY A 144 16.12 -8.82 17.03
C GLY A 144 15.46 -9.73 16.01
N ASN A 145 14.85 -10.81 16.50
CA ASN A 145 14.27 -11.83 15.63
C ASN A 145 12.99 -12.41 16.21
N GLY A 146 11.99 -12.60 15.34
CA GLY A 146 10.70 -13.15 15.67
C GLY A 146 9.65 -12.08 15.96
N ALA A 147 8.42 -12.37 15.54
CA ALA A 147 7.27 -11.49 15.75
C ALA A 147 6.96 -11.31 17.25
N ASP A 148 7.11 -12.36 18.06
CA ASP A 148 6.81 -12.31 19.49
C ASP A 148 7.74 -11.35 20.25
N GLU A 149 9.04 -11.35 19.92
CA GLU A 149 9.99 -10.43 20.54
C GLU A 149 9.69 -8.97 20.13
N LEU A 150 9.35 -8.74 18.85
CA LEU A 150 8.93 -7.43 18.38
C LEU A 150 7.62 -6.96 19.05
N ASN A 151 6.62 -7.82 19.13
CA ASN A 151 5.35 -7.54 19.79
C ASN A 151 5.56 -7.19 21.26
N LYS A 152 6.42 -7.94 21.96
CA LYS A 152 6.80 -7.63 23.35
C LYS A 152 7.43 -6.24 23.45
N TYR A 153 8.37 -5.91 22.55
CA TYR A 153 8.98 -4.57 22.51
C TYR A 153 7.94 -3.46 22.29
N LEU A 154 7.03 -3.63 21.32
CA LEU A 154 5.99 -2.63 21.03
C LEU A 154 5.05 -2.45 22.24
N SER A 155 4.61 -3.54 22.86
CA SER A 155 3.75 -3.51 24.05
C SER A 155 4.44 -2.84 25.24
N GLU A 156 5.72 -3.11 25.49
CA GLU A 156 6.51 -2.46 26.57
C GLU A 156 6.63 -0.93 26.35
N LYS A 157 6.48 -0.46 25.11
CA LYS A 157 6.45 0.95 24.76
C LYS A 157 5.03 1.55 24.74
N GLY A 158 4.00 0.76 25.05
CA GLY A 158 2.61 1.19 24.96
C GLY A 158 2.12 1.41 23.53
N LEU A 159 2.73 0.73 22.56
CA LEU A 159 2.37 0.80 21.14
C LEU A 159 1.54 -0.42 20.74
N SER A 160 0.68 -0.26 19.72
CA SER A 160 0.01 -1.39 19.10
C SER A 160 1.02 -2.32 18.42
N THR A 161 0.77 -3.62 18.54
CA THR A 161 1.63 -4.66 18.00
C THR A 161 1.29 -4.98 16.54
N ILE A 162 2.18 -5.69 15.82
CA ILE A 162 1.86 -6.17 14.46
C ILE A 162 0.70 -7.17 14.47
N SER A 163 0.55 -7.93 15.56
CA SER A 163 -0.60 -8.82 15.77
C SER A 163 -1.90 -8.05 15.99
N ASP A 164 -1.88 -6.90 16.67
CA ASP A 164 -3.07 -6.06 16.85
C ASP A 164 -3.54 -5.48 15.51
N TYR A 165 -2.60 -5.04 14.66
CA TYR A 165 -2.94 -4.55 13.33
C TYR A 165 -3.54 -5.67 12.46
N ASP A 166 -2.96 -6.87 12.46
CA ASP A 166 -3.51 -8.02 11.74
C ASP A 166 -4.91 -8.40 12.23
N LYS A 167 -5.12 -8.37 13.55
CA LYS A 167 -6.43 -8.63 14.14
C LYS A 167 -7.44 -7.55 13.71
N LYS A 168 -7.07 -6.27 13.76
CA LYS A 168 -7.93 -5.14 13.34
C LYS A 168 -8.42 -5.33 11.90
N ILE A 169 -7.52 -5.71 10.99
CA ILE A 169 -7.89 -5.97 9.58
C ILE A 169 -8.80 -7.20 9.46
N SER A 170 -8.49 -8.27 10.19
CA SER A 170 -9.30 -9.50 10.19
C SER A 170 -10.74 -9.25 10.69
N ASP A 171 -10.89 -8.50 11.77
CA ASP A 171 -12.19 -8.13 12.33
C ASP A 171 -13.03 -7.31 11.33
N ILE A 172 -12.40 -6.37 10.61
CA ILE A 172 -13.07 -5.57 9.56
C ILE A 172 -13.50 -6.46 8.38
N LEU A 173 -12.64 -7.37 7.93
CA LEU A 173 -12.98 -8.31 6.86
C LEU A 173 -14.16 -9.21 7.26
N GLU A 174 -14.16 -9.70 8.49
CA GLU A 174 -15.26 -10.50 9.02
C GLU A 174 -16.57 -9.71 9.09
N PHE A 175 -16.50 -8.45 9.52
CA PHE A 175 -17.66 -7.54 9.50
C PHE A 175 -18.19 -7.34 8.08
N ILE A 176 -17.33 -7.07 7.10
CA ILE A 176 -17.75 -6.89 5.70
C ILE A 176 -18.45 -8.15 5.21
N LYS A 177 -17.89 -9.34 5.48
CA LYS A 177 -18.46 -10.63 5.07
C LYS A 177 -19.85 -10.87 5.69
N LYS A 178 -20.09 -10.41 6.91
CA LYS A 178 -21.39 -10.57 7.60
C LYS A 178 -22.48 -9.61 7.11
N ASN A 179 -22.08 -8.51 6.46
CA ASN A 179 -22.98 -7.41 6.09
C ASN A 179 -23.05 -7.18 4.56
N LYS A 180 -22.60 -8.14 3.76
CA LYS A 180 -22.74 -8.19 2.30
C LYS A 180 -23.36 -9.50 1.87
#